data_AF-A0A9W4SRR7-F1
#
_entry.id   AF-A0A9W4SRR7-F1
#
_cell.length_a   1.000
_cell.length_b   1.000
_cell.length_c   1.000
_cell.angle_alpha   90.00
_cell.angle_beta   90.00
_cell.angle_gamma   90.00
#
_symmetry.space_group_name_H-M   'P 1'
#
loop_
_entity.id
_entity.type
_entity.pdbx_description
1 polymer ?
#
loop_
_entity_poly.entity_id
_entity_poly.type
_entity_poly.pdbx_seq_one_letter_code
_entity_poly.pdbx_strand_id
1 'polypeptide(L)'
;METDMHRVIRTQDLSDDHCQYFIYQTLRALKAMHSANVLHRDLKPSNLLLNANCDLKVCDFGLARSANSSDEHSGFMTEYVATRWYRAPEIMLTFKEYTKAIDVWSVGCILAEMLSGKPLFPGRDYHHQLTLILDVLGTPTMEDFYGIKSRRARDYIRSLPFKKRIPFTHMFPHANPLALDMLEKLLSFNPTKRITVEEALKHPYLEPYHDPEDEPSADPIPESFFDFDKHKDQLSKEQLKRMYQYLFYK
;
A
#
# COMPACT_ATOMS: atom_id res chain seq x y z
N MET A 1 10.11 7.99 -18.44
CA MET A 1 8.72 8.16 -17.97
C MET A 1 8.40 9.64 -18.05
N GLU A 2 7.20 9.98 -18.53
CA GLU A 2 6.80 11.32 -18.95
C GLU A 2 5.88 12.01 -17.93
N THR A 3 5.16 11.23 -17.14
CA THR A 3 4.23 11.70 -16.11
C THR A 3 4.15 10.68 -14.97
N ASP A 4 3.38 11.01 -13.94
CA ASP A 4 2.99 10.11 -12.86
C ASP A 4 1.46 9.92 -12.83
N MET A 5 1.01 8.87 -12.14
CA MET A 5 -0.40 8.53 -12.01
C MET A 5 -1.20 9.64 -11.30
N HIS A 6 -0.62 10.35 -10.34
CA HIS A 6 -1.31 11.47 -9.67
C HIS A 6 -1.71 12.56 -10.68
N ARG A 7 -0.82 12.91 -11.62
CA ARG A 7 -1.13 13.85 -12.70
C ARG A 7 -2.14 13.29 -13.69
N VAL A 8 -2.05 12.00 -14.04
CA VAL A 8 -3.01 11.35 -14.96
C VAL A 8 -4.42 11.37 -14.38
N ILE A 9 -4.62 10.91 -13.14
CA ILE A 9 -5.93 10.90 -12.45
C ILE A 9 -6.57 12.29 -12.43
N ARG A 10 -5.77 13.35 -12.30
CA ARG A 10 -6.28 14.74 -12.22
C ARG A 10 -6.57 15.39 -13.57
N THR A 11 -6.03 14.86 -14.67
CA THR A 11 -6.06 15.55 -15.98
C THR A 11 -6.69 14.74 -17.10
N GLN A 12 -6.90 13.44 -16.90
CA GLN A 12 -7.44 12.51 -17.89
C GLN A 12 -8.61 11.73 -17.31
N ASP A 13 -9.56 11.36 -18.17
CA ASP A 13 -10.61 10.42 -17.82
C ASP A 13 -10.11 9.00 -18.06
N LEU A 14 -9.95 8.22 -16.98
CA LEU A 14 -9.51 6.83 -17.04
C LEU A 14 -10.69 5.92 -17.37
N SER A 15 -10.56 5.12 -18.44
CA SER A 15 -11.48 4.01 -18.70
C SER A 15 -11.23 2.84 -17.73
N ASP A 16 -12.16 1.89 -17.68
CA ASP A 16 -11.98 0.66 -16.91
C ASP A 16 -10.75 -0.13 -17.38
N ASP A 17 -10.52 -0.23 -18.70
CA ASP A 17 -9.34 -0.91 -19.27
C ASP A 17 -8.03 -0.25 -18.79
N HIS A 18 -7.98 1.08 -18.71
CA HIS A 18 -6.82 1.78 -18.15
C HIS A 18 -6.62 1.44 -16.67
N CYS A 19 -7.69 1.49 -15.87
CA CYS A 19 -7.63 1.14 -14.44
C CYS A 19 -7.13 -0.30 -14.24
N GLN A 20 -7.70 -1.23 -15.01
CA GLN A 20 -7.35 -2.65 -15.01
C GLN A 20 -5.87 -2.86 -15.34
N TYR A 21 -5.38 -2.23 -16.42
CA TYR A 21 -3.99 -2.37 -16.86
C TYR A 21 -2.99 -1.74 -15.88
N PHE A 22 -3.30 -0.58 -15.30
CA PHE A 22 -2.43 0.06 -14.31
C PHE A 22 -2.39 -0.69 -12.98
N ILE A 23 -3.52 -1.25 -12.51
CA ILE A 23 -3.53 -2.11 -11.32
C ILE A 23 -2.75 -3.40 -11.56
N TYR A 24 -2.92 -4.03 -12.72
CA TYR A 24 -2.14 -5.20 -13.10
C TYR A 24 -0.62 -4.92 -13.03
N GLN A 25 -0.15 -3.86 -13.70
CA GLN A 25 1.28 -3.52 -13.69
C GLN A 25 1.80 -3.17 -12.29
N THR A 26 0.99 -2.51 -11.47
CA THR A 26 1.34 -2.20 -10.07
C THR A 26 1.48 -3.47 -9.23
N LEU A 27 0.54 -4.41 -9.33
CA LEU A 27 0.59 -5.69 -8.63
C LEU A 27 1.73 -6.58 -9.15
N ARG A 28 1.98 -6.59 -10.46
CA ARG A 28 3.12 -7.30 -11.06
C ARG A 28 4.45 -6.79 -10.51
N ALA A 29 4.63 -5.47 -10.41
CA ALA A 29 5.81 -4.88 -9.77
C ALA A 29 5.90 -5.28 -8.29
N LEU A 30 4.77 -5.28 -7.59
CA LEU A 30 4.71 -5.61 -6.17
C LEU A 30 5.02 -7.10 -5.92
N LYS A 31 4.65 -8.01 -6.83
CA LYS A 31 4.97 -9.45 -6.76
C LYS A 31 6.49 -9.65 -6.73
N ALA A 32 7.22 -8.95 -7.59
CA ALA A 32 8.68 -9.00 -7.62
C ALA A 32 9.29 -8.47 -6.31
N MET A 33 8.77 -7.36 -5.76
CA MET A 33 9.24 -6.83 -4.48
C MET A 33 8.95 -7.76 -3.30
N HIS A 34 7.72 -8.26 -3.22
CA HIS A 34 7.26 -9.09 -2.12
C HIS A 34 7.92 -10.46 -2.13
N SER A 35 8.18 -11.06 -3.30
CA SER A 35 9.00 -12.29 -3.40
C SER A 35 10.44 -12.06 -2.94
N ALA A 36 11.01 -10.88 -3.20
CA ALA A 36 12.29 -10.45 -2.64
C ALA A 36 12.27 -10.11 -1.14
N ASN A 37 11.13 -10.27 -0.44
CA ASN A 37 10.92 -9.80 0.93
C ASN A 37 11.19 -8.30 1.14
N VAL A 38 10.84 -7.47 0.15
CA VAL A 38 10.91 -6.01 0.22
C VAL A 38 9.50 -5.43 0.30
N LEU A 39 9.28 -4.53 1.26
CA LEU A 39 8.07 -3.71 1.39
C LEU A 39 8.35 -2.33 0.82
N HIS A 40 7.43 -1.78 0.01
CA HIS A 40 7.58 -0.44 -0.55
C HIS A 40 7.27 0.65 0.48
N ARG A 41 6.18 0.49 1.25
CA ARG A 41 5.73 1.34 2.38
C ARG A 41 5.26 2.75 2.03
N ASP A 42 5.47 3.22 0.80
CA ASP A 42 5.00 4.53 0.32
C ASP A 42 4.39 4.45 -1.09
N LEU A 43 3.59 3.41 -1.36
CA LEU A 43 2.86 3.34 -2.63
C LEU A 43 1.76 4.41 -2.65
N LYS A 44 1.79 5.24 -3.68
CA LYS A 44 0.84 6.33 -3.95
C LYS A 44 0.91 6.72 -5.43
N PRO A 45 -0.08 7.40 -5.99
CA PRO A 45 -0.11 7.73 -7.42
C PRO A 45 1.12 8.52 -7.92
N SER A 46 1.70 9.41 -7.11
CA SER A 46 2.92 10.14 -7.52
C SER A 46 4.17 9.24 -7.65
N ASN A 47 4.14 8.04 -7.07
CA ASN A 47 5.23 7.06 -7.11
C ASN A 47 5.00 5.97 -8.18
N LEU A 48 3.96 6.15 -9.01
CA LEU A 48 3.67 5.31 -10.18
C LEU A 48 3.93 6.14 -11.44
N LEU A 49 5.09 5.95 -12.05
CA LEU A 49 5.52 6.68 -13.23
C LEU A 49 4.94 6.03 -14.49
N LEU A 50 4.56 6.84 -15.47
CA LEU A 50 3.90 6.44 -16.70
C LEU A 50 4.58 7.04 -17.94
N ASN A 51 4.46 6.37 -19.09
CA ASN A 51 4.80 6.92 -20.41
C ASN A 51 3.54 6.96 -21.31
N ALA A 52 3.66 7.53 -22.52
CA ALA A 52 2.57 7.60 -23.50
C ALA A 52 1.99 6.24 -23.94
N ASN A 53 2.73 5.14 -23.75
CA ASN A 53 2.27 3.79 -24.07
C ASN A 53 1.54 3.11 -22.89
N CYS A 54 1.28 3.84 -21.80
CA CYS A 54 0.70 3.32 -20.56
C CYS A 54 1.60 2.29 -19.83
N ASP A 55 2.91 2.27 -20.10
CA ASP A 55 3.84 1.47 -19.30
C ASP A 55 4.03 2.13 -17.93
N LEU A 56 3.94 1.33 -16.87
CA LEU A 56 4.04 1.76 -15.49
C LEU A 56 5.35 1.29 -14.85
N LYS A 57 6.00 2.16 -14.08
CA LYS A 57 7.11 1.81 -13.19
C LYS A 57 6.92 2.41 -11.81
N VAL A 58 7.09 1.59 -10.78
CA VAL A 58 7.12 2.04 -9.38
C VAL A 58 8.46 2.72 -9.10
N CYS A 59 8.44 3.84 -8.39
CA CYS A 59 9.62 4.58 -7.96
C CYS A 59 9.55 4.98 -6.48
N ASP A 60 10.64 5.59 -5.99
CA ASP A 60 10.79 6.09 -4.62
C ASP A 60 10.79 5.01 -3.52
N PHE A 61 11.88 4.24 -3.50
CA PHE A 61 12.15 3.20 -2.49
C PHE A 61 12.81 3.75 -1.22
N GLY A 62 12.76 5.07 -0.98
CA GLY A 62 13.44 5.70 0.16
C GLY A 62 12.94 5.22 1.53
N LEU A 63 11.71 4.71 1.58
CA LEU A 63 11.09 4.14 2.78
C LEU A 63 11.02 2.61 2.77
N ALA A 64 11.55 1.96 1.72
CA ALA A 64 11.49 0.53 1.56
C ALA A 64 12.29 -0.20 2.65
N ARG A 65 11.80 -1.37 3.08
CA ARG A 65 12.42 -2.18 4.15
C ARG A 65 12.25 -3.67 3.88
N SER A 66 13.06 -4.48 4.56
CA SER A 66 12.83 -5.93 4.61
C SER A 66 11.50 -6.24 5.30
N ALA A 67 10.76 -7.22 4.78
CA ALA A 67 9.55 -7.74 5.42
C ALA A 67 9.85 -8.52 6.71
N ASN A 68 11.11 -8.94 6.92
CA ASN A 68 11.53 -9.72 8.09
C ASN A 68 12.08 -8.83 9.22
N SER A 69 12.21 -7.51 9.02
CA SER A 69 12.73 -6.63 10.07
C SER A 69 11.73 -6.52 11.22
N SER A 70 12.00 -7.21 12.33
CA SER A 70 11.32 -7.01 13.60
C SER A 70 11.87 -5.74 14.26
N ASP A 71 11.39 -4.57 13.83
CA ASP A 71 11.82 -3.29 14.39
C ASP A 71 11.25 -3.12 15.82
N GLU A 72 11.98 -3.62 16.82
CA GLU A 72 11.75 -3.31 18.23
C GLU A 72 11.98 -1.81 18.53
N HIS A 73 12.76 -1.13 17.68
CA HIS A 73 13.17 0.26 17.79
C HIS A 73 12.42 1.23 16.87
N SER A 74 11.23 0.88 16.38
CA SER A 74 10.29 1.88 15.84
C SER A 74 9.68 2.74 16.96
N GLY A 75 10.54 3.31 17.80
CA GLY A 75 10.20 4.35 18.76
C GLY A 75 9.56 5.50 18.02
N PHE A 76 8.43 5.98 18.56
CA PHE A 76 7.80 7.27 18.26
C PHE A 76 8.29 7.86 16.94
N MET A 77 7.87 7.29 15.81
CA MET A 77 8.28 7.84 14.52
C MET A 77 7.65 9.22 14.39
N THR A 78 8.50 10.20 14.67
CA THR A 78 8.44 11.61 14.36
C THR A 78 7.47 11.82 13.21
N GLU A 79 6.43 12.60 13.50
CA GLU A 79 5.41 13.11 12.60
C GLU A 79 5.86 13.11 11.12
N TYR A 80 5.66 11.99 10.41
CA TYR A 80 6.11 11.88 9.02
C TYR A 80 5.32 12.90 8.20
N VAL A 81 6.03 13.89 7.65
CA VAL A 81 5.55 14.94 6.73
C VAL A 81 5.28 14.34 5.33
N ALA A 82 4.59 13.20 5.30
CA ALA A 82 4.28 12.46 4.08
C ALA A 82 2.76 12.23 3.97
N THR A 83 2.29 12.08 2.74
CA THR A 83 0.89 11.84 2.43
C THR A 83 0.41 10.52 3.05
N ARG A 84 -0.41 10.61 4.10
CA ARG A 84 -0.91 9.45 4.86
C ARG A 84 -2.11 8.74 4.24
N TRP A 85 -2.62 9.25 3.12
CA TRP A 85 -3.90 8.85 2.53
C TRP A 85 -3.96 7.38 2.10
N TYR A 86 -2.80 6.78 1.83
CA TYR A 86 -2.64 5.40 1.36
C TYR A 86 -2.22 4.44 2.48
N ARG A 87 -2.13 4.90 3.75
CA ARG A 87 -1.70 4.05 4.87
C ARG A 87 -2.84 3.17 5.37
N ALA A 88 -2.51 1.89 5.60
CA ALA A 88 -3.43 0.87 6.10
C ALA A 88 -3.86 1.11 7.56
N PRO A 89 -5.08 0.70 7.97
CA PRO A 89 -5.62 0.95 9.31
C PRO A 89 -4.72 0.44 10.43
N GLU A 90 -4.06 -0.70 10.23
CA GLU A 90 -3.14 -1.27 11.21
C GLU A 90 -1.93 -0.38 11.49
N ILE A 91 -1.49 0.48 10.55
CA ILE A 91 -0.40 1.44 10.77
C ILE A 91 -0.80 2.51 11.79
N MET A 92 -2.08 2.87 11.85
CA MET A 92 -2.60 3.81 12.84
C MET A 92 -2.88 3.16 14.20
N LEU A 93 -3.06 1.84 14.23
CA LEU A 93 -3.45 1.07 15.42
C LEU A 93 -2.26 0.38 16.11
N THR A 94 -1.28 -0.08 15.33
CA THR A 94 -0.13 -0.87 15.79
C THR A 94 1.12 -0.43 15.04
N PHE A 95 2.08 0.16 15.76
CA PHE A 95 3.30 0.71 15.17
C PHE A 95 4.38 -0.34 14.81
N LYS A 96 4.19 -1.60 15.22
CA LYS A 96 5.28 -2.59 15.26
C LYS A 96 5.24 -3.67 14.18
N GLU A 97 4.17 -3.76 13.39
CA GLU A 97 4.00 -4.88 12.44
C GLU A 97 3.77 -4.34 11.04
N TYR A 98 4.87 -4.16 10.30
CA TYR A 98 4.83 -3.90 8.86
C TYR A 98 4.80 -5.25 8.14
N THR A 99 3.77 -5.49 7.34
CA THR A 99 3.63 -6.71 6.54
C THR A 99 3.40 -6.34 5.08
N LYS A 100 3.52 -7.32 4.18
CA LYS A 100 3.17 -7.18 2.76
C LYS A 100 1.77 -6.59 2.53
N ALA A 101 0.84 -6.82 3.47
CA ALA A 101 -0.55 -6.35 3.37
C ALA A 101 -0.67 -4.82 3.33
N ILE A 102 0.30 -4.04 3.84
CA ILE A 102 0.22 -2.57 3.86
C ILE A 102 0.37 -1.98 2.45
N ASP A 103 1.20 -2.61 1.61
CA ASP A 103 1.37 -2.19 0.22
C ASP A 103 0.11 -2.56 -0.58
N VAL A 104 -0.48 -3.74 -0.33
CA VAL A 104 -1.76 -4.16 -0.94
C VAL A 104 -2.89 -3.17 -0.62
N TRP A 105 -2.97 -2.71 0.63
CA TRP A 105 -3.95 -1.68 1.02
C TRP A 105 -3.75 -0.38 0.22
N SER A 106 -2.49 0.02 0.03
CA SER A 106 -2.13 1.21 -0.75
C SER A 106 -2.61 1.08 -2.20
N VAL A 107 -2.46 -0.11 -2.81
CA VAL A 107 -3.00 -0.43 -4.14
C VAL A 107 -4.53 -0.29 -4.18
N GLY A 108 -5.24 -0.75 -3.14
CA GLY A 108 -6.69 -0.54 -3.02
C GLY A 108 -7.09 0.94 -2.98
N CYS A 109 -6.34 1.77 -2.25
CA CYS A 109 -6.56 3.22 -2.23
C CYS A 109 -6.31 3.85 -3.61
N ILE A 110 -5.28 3.40 -4.33
CA ILE A 110 -4.95 3.85 -5.69
C ILE A 110 -6.07 3.46 -6.68
N LEU A 111 -6.58 2.22 -6.62
CA LEU A 111 -7.72 1.79 -7.46
C LEU A 111 -8.95 2.69 -7.20
N ALA A 112 -9.32 2.91 -5.95
CA ALA A 112 -10.45 3.78 -5.61
C ALA A 112 -10.26 5.22 -6.10
N GLU A 113 -9.03 5.73 -6.08
CA GLU A 113 -8.70 7.06 -6.57
C GLU A 113 -8.78 7.14 -8.10
N MET A 114 -8.34 6.11 -8.83
CA MET A 114 -8.54 6.03 -10.28
C MET A 114 -10.02 5.97 -10.66
N LEU A 115 -10.85 5.24 -9.90
CA LEU A 115 -12.29 5.11 -10.17
C LEU A 115 -13.09 6.39 -9.91
N SER A 116 -12.57 7.34 -9.12
CA SER A 116 -13.32 8.53 -8.71
C SER A 116 -12.63 9.87 -8.96
N GLY A 117 -11.39 9.86 -9.44
CA GLY A 117 -10.58 11.06 -9.65
C GLY A 117 -10.11 11.74 -8.36
N LYS A 118 -10.38 11.16 -7.18
CA LYS A 118 -10.08 11.78 -5.87
C LYS A 118 -9.63 10.75 -4.83
N PRO A 119 -8.73 11.12 -3.91
CA PRO A 119 -8.28 10.22 -2.85
C PRO A 119 -9.44 9.71 -2.00
N LEU A 120 -9.47 8.41 -1.73
CA LEU A 120 -10.53 7.78 -0.94
C LEU A 120 -10.50 8.20 0.54
N PHE A 121 -9.31 8.34 1.12
CA PHE A 121 -9.13 8.64 2.54
C PHE A 121 -8.17 9.84 2.76
N PRO A 122 -8.62 11.09 2.50
CA PRO A 122 -7.77 12.28 2.64
C PRO A 122 -7.61 12.76 4.10
N GLY A 123 -7.02 11.93 4.97
CA GLY A 123 -6.84 12.22 6.40
C GLY A 123 -5.84 13.34 6.70
N ARG A 124 -6.19 14.16 7.70
CA ARG A 124 -5.40 15.34 8.13
C ARG A 124 -4.35 14.99 9.17
N ASP A 125 -4.62 13.95 9.95
CA ASP A 125 -3.79 13.39 11.00
C ASP A 125 -4.13 11.89 11.13
N TYR A 126 -3.48 11.18 12.07
CA TYR A 126 -3.67 9.75 12.28
C TYR A 126 -5.10 9.37 12.71
N HIS A 127 -5.73 10.19 13.57
CA HIS A 127 -7.08 9.93 14.05
C HIS A 127 -8.08 10.15 12.93
N HIS A 128 -7.96 11.26 12.19
CA HIS A 128 -8.84 11.58 11.07
C HIS A 128 -8.72 10.53 9.94
N GLN A 129 -7.51 10.07 9.63
CA GLN A 129 -7.30 9.00 8.64
C GLN A 129 -8.07 7.73 9.01
N LEU A 130 -7.95 7.28 10.27
CA LEU A 130 -8.66 6.10 10.76
C LEU A 130 -10.18 6.32 10.78
N THR A 131 -10.66 7.51 11.16
CA THR A 131 -12.08 7.85 11.10
C THR A 131 -12.64 7.73 9.69
N LEU A 132 -11.95 8.27 8.67
CA LEU A 132 -12.38 8.18 7.27
C LEU A 132 -12.44 6.73 6.78
N ILE A 133 -11.50 5.90 7.20
CA ILE A 133 -11.52 4.46 6.86
C ILE A 133 -12.75 3.79 7.47
N LEU A 134 -13.04 4.05 8.74
CA LEU A 134 -14.19 3.48 9.44
C LEU A 134 -15.53 4.06 8.94
N ASP A 135 -15.54 5.26 8.37
CA ASP A 135 -16.73 5.84 7.72
C ASP A 135 -17.14 5.04 6.47
N VAL A 136 -16.18 4.45 5.77
CA VAL A 136 -16.43 3.65 4.57
C VAL A 136 -16.59 2.17 4.91
N LEU A 137 -15.62 1.58 5.62
CA LEU A 137 -15.62 0.15 5.93
C LEU A 137 -16.55 -0.24 7.09
N GLY A 138 -17.01 0.75 7.87
CA GLY A 138 -17.80 0.54 9.08
C GLY A 138 -16.95 0.17 10.30
N THR A 139 -17.62 0.02 11.44
CA THR A 139 -17.00 -0.49 12.66
C THR A 139 -16.52 -1.94 12.43
N PRO A 140 -15.28 -2.32 12.83
CA PRO A 140 -14.77 -3.67 12.60
C PRO A 140 -15.70 -4.73 13.21
N THR A 141 -15.78 -5.89 12.54
CA THR A 141 -16.49 -7.05 13.10
C THR A 141 -15.82 -7.49 14.40
N MET A 142 -16.52 -8.26 15.23
CA MET A 142 -15.91 -8.81 16.46
C MET A 142 -14.67 -9.64 16.15
N GLU A 143 -14.69 -10.42 15.08
CA GLU A 143 -13.54 -11.20 14.63
C GLU A 143 -12.34 -10.30 14.29
N ASP A 144 -12.56 -9.27 13.47
CA ASP A 144 -11.49 -8.33 13.09
C ASP A 144 -11.00 -7.50 14.27
N PHE A 145 -11.90 -7.14 15.19
CA PHE A 145 -11.58 -6.43 16.42
C PHE A 145 -10.64 -7.25 17.32
N TYR A 146 -10.86 -8.55 17.45
CA TYR A 146 -9.96 -9.44 18.21
C TYR A 146 -8.64 -9.71 17.48
N GLY A 147 -8.57 -9.52 16.16
CA GLY A 147 -7.31 -9.51 15.40
C GLY A 147 -6.37 -8.35 15.77
N ILE A 148 -6.88 -7.29 16.41
CA ILE A 148 -6.06 -6.15 16.84
C ILE A 148 -5.26 -6.50 18.10
N LYS A 149 -3.96 -6.71 17.92
CA LYS A 149 -3.03 -7.10 18.99
C LYS A 149 -2.90 -6.04 20.09
N SER A 150 -2.88 -4.76 19.72
CA SER A 150 -2.72 -3.65 20.67
C SER A 150 -3.99 -3.43 21.52
N ARG A 151 -3.88 -3.59 22.84
CA ARG A 151 -4.97 -3.30 23.79
C ARG A 151 -5.44 -1.84 23.71
N ARG A 152 -4.50 -0.89 23.63
CA ARG A 152 -4.81 0.54 23.51
C ARG A 152 -5.61 0.84 22.24
N ALA A 153 -5.26 0.19 21.13
CA ALA A 153 -5.97 0.34 19.87
C ALA A 153 -7.40 -0.23 19.94
N ARG A 154 -7.58 -1.41 20.57
CA ARG A 154 -8.91 -1.98 20.84
C ARG A 154 -9.77 -1.05 21.71
N ASP A 155 -9.20 -0.50 22.77
CA ASP A 155 -9.90 0.45 23.64
C ASP A 155 -10.31 1.72 22.89
N TYR A 156 -9.43 2.23 22.02
CA TYR A 156 -9.74 3.37 21.16
C TYR A 156 -10.90 3.08 20.20
N ILE A 157 -10.86 1.98 19.42
CA ILE A 157 -11.94 1.63 18.50
C ILE A 157 -13.26 1.44 19.24
N ARG A 158 -13.23 0.80 20.42
CA ARG A 158 -14.43 0.60 21.25
C ARG A 158 -15.04 1.90 21.75
N SER A 159 -14.25 2.97 21.89
CA SER A 159 -14.74 4.29 22.27
C SER A 159 -15.40 5.07 21.13
N LEU A 160 -15.20 4.65 19.87
CA LEU A 160 -15.78 5.32 18.71
C LEU A 160 -17.26 4.95 18.54
N PRO A 161 -18.08 5.87 18.00
CA PRO A 161 -19.46 5.55 17.67
C PRO A 161 -19.53 4.46 16.59
N PHE A 162 -20.59 3.66 16.64
CA PHE A 162 -20.86 2.64 15.64
C PHE A 162 -21.06 3.28 14.25
N LYS A 163 -20.44 2.70 13.23
CA LYS A 163 -20.53 3.12 11.83
C LYS A 163 -20.96 1.94 10.97
N LYS A 164 -21.97 2.16 10.13
CA LYS A 164 -22.43 1.17 9.14
C LYS A 164 -21.52 1.22 7.92
N ARG A 165 -21.10 0.05 7.43
CA ARG A 165 -20.34 -0.06 6.17
C ARG A 165 -21.13 0.54 5.00
N ILE A 166 -20.43 1.29 4.16
CA ILE A 166 -20.94 1.80 2.88
C ILE A 166 -20.53 0.81 1.78
N PRO A 167 -21.47 0.21 1.05
CA PRO A 167 -21.13 -0.63 -0.10
C PRO A 167 -20.39 0.18 -1.17
N PHE A 168 -19.30 -0.37 -1.74
CA PHE A 168 -18.56 0.34 -2.78
C PHE A 168 -19.39 0.58 -4.04
N THR A 169 -20.40 -0.25 -4.31
CA THR A 169 -21.40 -0.03 -5.38
C THR A 169 -22.17 1.29 -5.22
N HIS A 170 -22.35 1.80 -4.00
CA HIS A 170 -22.95 3.12 -3.78
C HIS A 170 -21.95 4.26 -4.00
N MET A 171 -20.67 4.02 -3.74
CA MET A 171 -19.61 5.03 -3.91
C MET A 171 -19.18 5.16 -5.37
N PHE A 172 -19.19 4.06 -6.10
CA PHE A 172 -18.73 3.96 -7.49
C PHE A 172 -19.81 3.26 -8.34
N PRO A 173 -20.99 3.89 -8.53
CA PRO A 173 -22.16 3.24 -9.14
C PRO A 173 -21.99 2.83 -10.61
N HIS A 174 -20.98 3.39 -11.29
CA HIS A 174 -20.69 3.11 -12.70
C HIS A 174 -19.44 2.25 -12.89
N ALA A 175 -18.76 1.86 -11.82
CA ALA A 175 -17.56 1.05 -11.91
C ALA A 175 -17.89 -0.41 -12.24
N ASN A 176 -16.94 -1.09 -12.87
CA ASN A 176 -17.02 -2.51 -13.16
C ASN A 176 -17.24 -3.31 -11.86
N PRO A 177 -18.26 -4.19 -11.77
CA PRO A 177 -18.50 -5.00 -10.58
C PRO A 177 -17.28 -5.83 -10.14
N LEU A 178 -16.46 -6.31 -11.07
CA LEU A 178 -15.23 -7.04 -10.77
C LEU A 178 -14.14 -6.13 -10.18
N ALA A 179 -14.08 -4.86 -10.59
CA ALA A 179 -13.19 -3.87 -9.98
C ALA A 179 -13.59 -3.61 -8.52
N LEU A 180 -14.89 -3.53 -8.24
CA LEU A 180 -15.41 -3.34 -6.89
C LEU A 180 -15.18 -4.56 -6.00
N ASP A 181 -15.36 -5.76 -6.54
CA ASP A 181 -15.04 -7.01 -5.85
C ASP A 181 -13.54 -7.14 -5.54
N MET A 182 -12.66 -6.71 -6.45
CA MET A 182 -11.22 -6.59 -6.18
C MET A 182 -10.96 -5.54 -5.08
N LEU A 183 -11.60 -4.37 -5.18
CA LEU A 183 -11.43 -3.27 -4.22
C LEU A 183 -11.82 -3.68 -2.80
N GLU A 184 -12.89 -4.47 -2.63
CA GLU A 184 -13.27 -5.03 -1.33
C GLU A 184 -12.20 -5.93 -0.72
N LYS A 185 -11.53 -6.75 -1.54
CA LYS A 185 -10.47 -7.64 -1.09
C LYS A 185 -9.16 -6.91 -0.77
N LEU A 186 -8.83 -5.88 -1.56
CA LEU A 186 -7.67 -5.00 -1.33
C LEU A 186 -7.85 -4.15 -0.05
N LEU A 187 -9.07 -3.64 0.19
CA LEU A 187 -9.39 -2.77 1.33
C LEU A 187 -10.01 -3.54 2.51
N SER A 188 -9.58 -4.77 2.75
CA SER A 188 -9.95 -5.51 3.96
C SER A 188 -9.30 -4.88 5.20
N PHE A 189 -10.11 -4.58 6.23
CA PHE A 189 -9.65 -3.95 7.47
C PHE A 189 -8.62 -4.82 8.20
N ASN A 190 -8.91 -6.12 8.31
CA ASN A 190 -8.00 -7.06 8.93
C ASN A 190 -6.89 -7.46 7.94
N PRO A 191 -5.61 -7.15 8.21
CA PRO A 191 -4.52 -7.42 7.28
C PRO A 191 -4.35 -8.91 6.97
N THR A 192 -4.77 -9.83 7.86
CA THR A 192 -4.65 -11.28 7.59
C THR A 192 -5.73 -11.80 6.65
N LYS A 193 -6.81 -11.04 6.45
CA LYS A 193 -7.89 -11.33 5.50
C LYS A 193 -7.75 -10.54 4.20
N ARG A 194 -6.74 -9.67 4.11
CA ARG A 194 -6.46 -8.87 2.93
C ARG A 194 -5.81 -9.78 1.90
N ILE A 195 -6.29 -9.69 0.66
CA ILE A 195 -5.77 -10.50 -0.45
C ILE A 195 -4.27 -10.31 -0.60
N THR A 196 -3.54 -11.36 -0.94
CA THR A 196 -2.11 -11.27 -1.28
C THR A 196 -1.94 -10.74 -2.70
N VAL A 197 -0.72 -10.35 -3.07
CA VAL A 197 -0.44 -9.88 -4.44
C VAL A 197 -0.64 -11.00 -5.45
N GLU A 198 -0.22 -12.22 -5.10
CA GLU A 198 -0.34 -13.42 -5.92
C GLU A 198 -1.80 -13.81 -6.14
N GLU A 199 -2.65 -13.67 -5.12
CA GLU A 199 -4.10 -13.89 -5.25
C GLU A 199 -4.77 -12.75 -6.04
N ALA A 200 -4.31 -11.50 -5.87
CA ALA A 200 -4.86 -10.35 -6.58
C ALA A 200 -4.59 -10.42 -8.09
N LEU A 201 -3.40 -10.89 -8.51
CA LEU A 201 -3.09 -11.12 -9.93
C LEU A 201 -3.99 -12.18 -10.57
N LYS A 202 -4.42 -13.19 -9.80
CA LYS A 202 -5.35 -14.24 -10.25
C LYS A 202 -6.82 -13.82 -10.21
N HIS A 203 -7.12 -12.61 -9.75
CA HIS A 203 -8.49 -12.15 -9.60
C HIS A 203 -9.18 -12.03 -10.97
N PRO A 204 -10.48 -12.34 -11.11
CA PRO A 204 -11.20 -12.22 -12.39
C PRO A 204 -11.13 -10.84 -13.03
N TYR A 205 -11.00 -9.78 -12.22
CA TYR A 205 -10.79 -8.43 -12.73
C TYR A 205 -9.51 -8.28 -13.55
N LEU A 206 -8.49 -9.12 -13.38
CA LEU A 206 -7.22 -9.03 -14.11
C LEU A 206 -7.01 -10.19 -15.09
N GLU A 207 -8.02 -11.04 -15.30
CA GLU A 207 -7.97 -12.19 -16.20
C GLU A 207 -7.37 -11.88 -17.60
N PRO A 208 -7.68 -10.74 -18.25
CA PRO A 208 -7.11 -10.43 -19.57
C PRO A 208 -5.58 -10.24 -19.60
N TYR A 209 -4.96 -9.92 -18.47
CA TYR A 209 -3.53 -9.62 -18.35
C TYR A 209 -2.75 -10.65 -17.53
N HIS A 210 -3.44 -11.47 -16.75
CA HIS A 210 -2.80 -12.45 -15.87
C HIS A 210 -2.02 -13.49 -16.70
N ASP A 211 -0.70 -13.51 -16.51
CA ASP A 211 0.20 -14.50 -17.10
C ASP A 211 1.28 -14.86 -16.09
N PRO A 212 1.19 -16.02 -15.42
CA PRO A 212 2.19 -16.46 -14.45
C PRO A 212 3.62 -16.49 -14.98
N GLU A 213 3.81 -16.77 -16.28
CA GLU A 213 5.13 -16.87 -16.91
C GLU A 213 5.73 -15.48 -17.22
N ASP A 214 4.88 -14.48 -17.46
CA ASP A 214 5.29 -13.06 -17.59
C ASP A 214 5.07 -12.27 -16.29
N GLU A 215 5.01 -12.92 -15.14
CA GLU A 215 4.94 -12.25 -13.84
C GLU A 215 6.11 -12.68 -12.94
N PRO A 216 7.30 -12.09 -13.14
CA PRO A 216 8.52 -12.56 -12.52
C PRO A 216 8.49 -12.40 -10.99
N SER A 217 9.08 -13.38 -10.32
CA SER A 217 9.45 -13.29 -8.90
C SER A 217 10.95 -13.01 -8.79
N ALA A 218 11.40 -12.57 -7.62
CA ALA A 218 12.81 -12.36 -7.31
C ALA A 218 13.22 -13.19 -6.09
N ASP A 219 14.50 -13.54 -6.04
CA ASP A 219 15.06 -14.23 -4.88
C ASP A 219 14.97 -13.33 -3.63
N PRO A 220 14.67 -13.89 -2.45
CA PRO A 220 14.64 -13.14 -1.19
C PRO A 220 15.95 -12.39 -0.95
N ILE A 221 15.86 -11.07 -0.76
CA ILE A 221 17.02 -10.27 -0.38
C ILE A 221 17.32 -10.56 1.11
N PRO A 222 18.58 -10.91 1.45
CA PRO A 222 18.94 -11.20 2.82
C PRO A 222 18.75 -9.97 3.71
N GLU A 223 18.33 -10.18 4.95
CA GLU A 223 18.07 -9.09 5.90
C GLU A 223 19.29 -8.18 6.10
N SER A 224 20.49 -8.74 6.00
CA SER A 224 21.76 -8.01 6.10
C SER A 224 21.95 -6.93 5.05
N PHE A 225 21.25 -7.03 3.91
CA PHE A 225 21.22 -5.96 2.91
C PHE A 225 20.66 -4.65 3.50
N PHE A 226 19.74 -4.75 4.46
CA PHE A 226 19.11 -3.61 5.14
C PHE A 226 19.75 -3.31 6.51
N ASP A 227 20.90 -3.89 6.88
CA ASP A 227 21.54 -3.65 8.19
C ASP A 227 21.89 -2.17 8.40
N PHE A 228 22.15 -1.43 7.33
CA PHE A 228 22.39 0.01 7.40
C PHE A 228 21.20 0.79 8.00
N ASP A 229 19.97 0.30 7.84
CA ASP A 229 18.78 0.94 8.39
C ASP A 229 18.66 0.72 9.90
N LYS A 230 19.14 -0.42 10.42
CA LYS A 230 19.15 -0.73 11.87
C LYS A 230 20.12 0.16 12.64
N HIS A 231 21.22 0.56 11.99
CA HIS A 231 22.29 1.36 12.60
C HIS A 231 22.36 2.79 12.04
N LYS A 232 21.33 3.24 11.30
CA LYS A 232 21.37 4.53 10.61
C LYS A 232 21.66 5.72 11.54
N ASP A 233 21.09 5.69 12.75
CA ASP A 233 21.29 6.73 13.76
C ASP A 233 22.69 6.68 14.42
N GLN A 234 23.42 5.58 14.25
CA GLN A 234 24.80 5.38 14.73
C GLN A 234 25.84 5.64 13.63
N LEU A 235 25.41 5.78 12.37
CA LEU A 235 26.28 6.03 11.23
C LEU A 235 26.47 7.53 11.01
N SER A 236 27.74 7.96 10.94
CA SER A 236 28.08 9.32 10.49
C SER A 236 27.74 9.54 9.03
N LYS A 237 27.58 10.82 8.65
CA LYS A 237 27.35 11.23 7.25
C LYS A 237 28.48 10.75 6.33
N GLU A 238 29.73 10.75 6.81
CA GLU A 238 30.90 10.27 6.08
C GLU A 238 30.85 8.76 5.85
N GLN A 239 30.40 7.97 6.84
CA GLN A 239 30.22 6.53 6.69
C GLN A 239 29.12 6.21 5.67
N LEU A 240 27.97 6.90 5.75
CA LEU A 240 26.90 6.76 4.75
C LEU A 240 27.38 7.11 3.34
N LYS A 241 28.18 8.17 3.19
CA LYS A 241 28.76 8.57 1.90
C LYS A 241 29.68 7.49 1.32
N ARG A 242 30.51 6.84 2.15
CA ARG A 242 31.38 5.74 1.73
C ARG A 242 30.57 4.52 1.28
N MET A 243 29.52 4.17 2.03
CA MET A 243 28.63 3.06 1.68
C MET A 243 27.92 3.33 0.35
N TYR A 244 27.42 4.56 0.15
CA TYR A 244 26.81 4.97 -1.12
C TYR A 244 27.82 4.83 -2.26
N GLN A 245 29.04 5.36 -2.13
CA GLN A 245 30.07 5.21 -3.17
C GLN A 245 30.34 3.74 -3.51
N TYR A 246 30.47 2.86 -2.51
CA TYR A 246 30.73 1.43 -2.74
C TYR A 246 29.63 0.73 -3.56
N LEU A 247 28.37 1.17 -3.44
CA LEU A 247 27.24 0.62 -4.20
C LEU A 247 27.25 1.02 -5.69
N PHE A 248 27.86 2.16 -6.06
CA PHE A 248 27.91 2.64 -7.45
C PHE A 248 29.18 2.22 -8.21
N TYR A 249 30.17 1.64 -7.53
CA TYR A 249 31.43 1.18 -8.12
C TYR A 249 31.54 -0.36 -8.19
N LYS A 250 30.44 -1.07 -7.95
CA LYS A 250 30.26 -2.49 -8.29
C LYS A 250 29.32 -2.61 -9.48
#